data_AF-A0A966LYH5-F1
#
_entry.id   AF-A0A966LYH5-F1
#
_cell.length_a   1.000
_cell.length_b   1.000
_cell.length_c   1.000
_cell.angle_alpha   90.00
_cell.angle_beta   90.00
_cell.angle_gamma   90.00
#
_symmetry.space_group_name_H-M   'P 1'
#
loop_
_entity.id
_entity.type
_entity.pdbx_description
1 polymer ?
#
loop_
_entity_poly.entity_id
_entity_poly.type
_entity_poly.pdbx_seq_one_letter_code
_entity_poly.pdbx_strand_id
1 'polypeptide(L)'
;MAEKKKTTTSRASSVKLLAARERAVTIREKTRGHSDGFMNFIREQGVVGLAVGLAVGTAAGDTVKKLVQAFIDPIVQLIVGTQEGLQMASFTLNIAGRKGEFMWGGFVSSLITLIAVALVVYAIVHMLKLDKIDKKKES
;
A
#
# COMPACT_ATOMS: atom_id res chain seq x y z
N MET A 1 -69.53 28.89 -9.34
CA MET A 1 -68.97 27.52 -9.23
C MET A 1 -67.44 27.48 -9.39
N ALA A 2 -66.66 28.40 -8.79
CA ALA A 2 -65.22 28.51 -9.05
C ALA A 2 -64.29 28.19 -7.86
N GLU A 3 -64.82 28.02 -6.64
CA GLU A 3 -63.99 27.99 -5.43
C GLU A 3 -63.54 26.59 -4.98
N LYS A 4 -64.26 25.53 -5.36
CA LYS A 4 -63.96 24.14 -4.95
C LYS A 4 -62.80 23.48 -5.71
N LYS A 5 -62.28 24.07 -6.79
CA LYS A 5 -61.25 23.45 -7.65
C LYS A 5 -59.82 23.81 -7.24
N LYS A 6 -59.61 24.91 -6.49
CA LYS A 6 -58.28 25.45 -6.15
C LYS A 6 -57.67 24.81 -4.89
N THR A 7 -58.51 24.37 -3.95
CA THR A 7 -58.11 23.77 -2.67
C THR A 7 -57.67 22.29 -2.78
N THR A 8 -58.22 21.54 -3.73
CA THR A 8 -57.91 20.10 -3.90
C THR A 8 -56.58 19.87 -4.64
N THR A 9 -56.23 20.75 -5.58
CA THR A 9 -54.95 20.69 -6.33
C THR A 9 -53.75 21.12 -5.46
N SER A 10 -53.96 22.02 -4.50
CA SER A 10 -52.93 22.50 -3.56
C SER A 10 -52.53 21.44 -2.52
N ARG A 11 -53.50 20.71 -1.94
CA ARG A 11 -53.22 19.61 -1.00
C ARG A 11 -52.55 18.39 -1.65
N ALA A 12 -52.92 18.04 -2.89
CA ALA A 12 -52.34 16.89 -3.58
C ALA A 12 -50.87 17.12 -3.99
N SER A 13 -50.50 18.37 -4.28
CA SER A 13 -49.13 18.76 -4.63
C SER A 13 -48.24 18.91 -3.38
N SER A 14 -48.78 19.41 -2.27
CA SER A 14 -48.06 19.45 -0.99
C SER A 14 -47.80 18.05 -0.41
N VAL A 15 -48.76 17.12 -0.51
CA VAL A 15 -48.60 15.74 -0.02
C VAL A 15 -47.58 14.96 -0.86
N LYS A 16 -47.56 15.12 -2.19
CA LYS A 16 -46.52 14.50 -3.04
C LYS A 16 -45.13 15.09 -2.80
N LEU A 17 -45.03 16.40 -2.55
CA LEU A 17 -43.76 17.06 -2.24
C LEU A 17 -43.21 16.63 -0.87
N LEU A 18 -44.08 16.47 0.13
CA LEU A 18 -43.71 15.95 1.46
C LEU A 18 -43.27 14.48 1.37
N ALA A 19 -43.99 13.64 0.64
CA ALA A 19 -43.59 12.24 0.42
C ALA A 19 -42.26 12.10 -0.36
N ALA A 20 -42.00 13.01 -1.32
CA ALA A 20 -40.72 13.06 -2.03
C ALA A 20 -39.57 13.52 -1.11
N ARG A 21 -39.84 14.46 -0.20
CA ARG A 21 -38.86 14.90 0.81
C ARG A 21 -38.55 13.81 1.84
N GLU A 22 -39.54 13.07 2.33
CA GLU A 22 -39.32 11.95 3.26
C GLU A 22 -38.47 10.83 2.64
N ARG A 23 -38.71 10.51 1.36
CA ARG A 23 -37.88 9.56 0.61
C ARG A 23 -36.45 10.06 0.40
N ALA A 24 -36.28 11.36 0.13
CA ALA A 24 -34.96 11.96 0.00
C ALA A 24 -34.18 11.98 1.32
N VAL A 25 -34.85 12.21 2.45
CA VAL A 25 -34.25 12.21 3.79
C VAL A 25 -33.84 10.81 4.22
N THR A 26 -34.71 9.80 4.04
CA THR A 26 -34.41 8.40 4.37
C THR A 26 -33.29 7.80 3.51
N ILE A 27 -33.24 8.11 2.21
CA ILE A 27 -32.12 7.72 1.36
C ILE A 27 -30.83 8.39 1.82
N ARG A 28 -30.85 9.69 2.11
CA ARG A 28 -29.67 10.44 2.58
C ARG A 28 -29.15 9.94 3.93
N GLU A 29 -30.03 9.56 4.84
CA GLU A 29 -29.66 8.99 6.15
C GLU A 29 -29.05 7.59 5.99
N LYS A 30 -29.64 6.74 5.14
CA LYS A 30 -29.14 5.39 4.85
C LYS A 30 -27.78 5.42 4.12
N THR A 31 -27.54 6.41 3.26
CA THR A 31 -26.25 6.60 2.58
C THR A 31 -25.20 7.23 3.49
N ARG A 32 -25.58 8.18 4.36
CA ARG A 32 -24.65 8.83 5.31
C ARG A 32 -24.10 7.88 6.36
N GLY A 33 -24.92 7.00 6.92
CA GLY A 33 -24.48 6.11 8.01
C GLY A 33 -23.29 5.23 7.65
N HIS A 34 -23.22 4.76 6.40
CA HIS A 34 -22.15 3.86 5.95
C HIS A 34 -20.87 4.62 5.56
N SER A 35 -20.97 5.76 4.87
CA SER A 35 -19.80 6.55 4.47
C SER A 35 -19.20 7.32 5.65
N ASP A 36 -20.04 7.91 6.50
CA ASP A 36 -19.57 8.67 7.67
C ASP A 36 -18.97 7.72 8.71
N GLY A 37 -19.58 6.54 8.94
CA GLY A 37 -19.04 5.52 9.83
C GLY A 37 -17.67 4.99 9.37
N PHE A 38 -17.50 4.78 8.07
CA PHE A 38 -16.21 4.36 7.51
C PHE A 38 -15.15 5.47 7.60
N MET A 39 -15.52 6.72 7.32
CA MET A 39 -14.59 7.85 7.42
C MET A 39 -14.15 8.11 8.87
N ASN A 40 -15.05 7.88 9.83
CA ASN A 40 -14.72 7.91 11.25
C ASN A 40 -13.76 6.77 11.64
N PHE A 41 -14.00 5.54 11.15
CA PHE A 41 -13.11 4.39 11.38
C PHE A 41 -11.69 4.65 10.86
N ILE A 42 -11.54 5.13 9.63
CA ILE A 42 -10.24 5.46 9.03
C ILE A 42 -9.48 6.49 9.90
N ARG A 43 -10.20 7.46 10.45
CA ARG A 43 -9.65 8.51 11.31
C ARG A 43 -9.29 8.00 12.71
N GLU A 44 -10.15 7.21 13.34
CA GLU A 44 -9.94 6.66 14.69
C GLU A 44 -8.83 5.60 14.73
N GLN A 45 -8.73 4.76 13.70
CA GLN A 45 -7.75 3.67 13.64
C GLN A 45 -6.43 4.07 12.98
N GLY A 46 -6.23 5.36 12.65
CA GLY A 46 -4.97 5.85 12.08
C GLY A 46 -4.58 5.23 10.73
N VAL A 47 -5.53 4.65 10.00
CA VAL A 47 -5.29 3.90 8.74
C VAL A 47 -4.66 4.80 7.67
N VAL A 48 -5.00 6.10 7.67
CA VAL A 48 -4.40 7.08 6.75
C VAL A 48 -2.88 7.14 6.92
N GLY A 49 -2.39 7.14 8.16
CA GLY A 49 -0.96 7.18 8.45
C GLY A 49 -0.24 5.92 7.95
N LEU A 50 -0.85 4.75 8.15
CA LEU A 50 -0.33 3.48 7.61
C LEU A 50 -0.33 3.46 6.08
N ALA A 51 -1.39 3.95 5.45
CA ALA A 51 -1.49 3.99 3.99
C ALA A 51 -0.41 4.91 3.38
N VAL A 52 -0.22 6.10 3.95
CA VAL A 52 0.81 7.04 3.49
C VAL A 52 2.21 6.49 3.78
N GLY A 53 2.44 5.95 4.97
CA GLY A 53 3.71 5.36 5.35
C GLY A 53 4.11 4.19 4.44
N LEU A 54 3.17 3.32 4.10
CA LEU A 54 3.40 2.23 3.16
C LEU A 54 3.67 2.76 1.74
N ALA A 55 2.88 3.70 1.25
CA ALA A 55 3.05 4.26 -0.10
C ALA A 55 4.39 4.97 -0.29
N VAL A 56 4.81 5.76 0.70
CA VAL A 56 6.13 6.43 0.67
C VAL A 56 7.25 5.39 0.88
N GLY A 57 7.03 4.43 1.79
CA GLY A 57 7.99 3.37 2.07
C GLY A 57 8.28 2.48 0.87
N THR A 58 7.28 2.11 0.08
CA THR A 58 7.47 1.33 -1.15
C THR A 58 8.21 2.15 -2.21
N ALA A 59 7.83 3.40 -2.45
CA ALA A 59 8.52 4.27 -3.41
C ALA A 59 9.99 4.54 -3.03
N ALA A 60 10.26 4.77 -1.74
CA ALA A 60 11.61 4.93 -1.22
C ALA A 60 12.41 3.62 -1.35
N GLY A 61 11.81 2.49 -0.98
CA GLY A 61 12.40 1.16 -1.14
C GLY A 61 12.79 0.85 -2.59
N ASP A 62 11.91 1.16 -3.54
CA ASP A 62 12.18 0.99 -4.98
C ASP A 62 13.34 1.85 -5.46
N THR A 63 13.45 3.08 -4.95
CA THR A 63 14.56 3.99 -5.27
C THR A 63 15.88 3.42 -4.78
N VAL A 64 15.93 2.91 -3.54
CA VAL A 64 17.13 2.28 -2.99
C VAL A 64 17.46 0.99 -3.76
N LYS A 65 16.46 0.18 -4.10
CA LYS A 65 16.68 -1.04 -4.88
C LYS A 65 17.31 -0.72 -6.23
N LYS A 66 16.84 0.30 -6.94
CA LYS A 66 17.44 0.76 -8.20
C LYS A 66 18.87 1.25 -8.02
N LEU A 67 19.15 1.95 -6.92
CA LEU A 67 20.51 2.39 -6.60
C LEU A 67 21.45 1.19 -6.40
N VAL A 68 21.01 0.18 -5.66
CA VAL A 68 21.75 -1.07 -5.45
C VAL A 68 21.98 -1.79 -6.78
N GLN A 69 20.94 -1.91 -7.61
CA GLN A 69 21.05 -2.53 -8.93
C GLN A 69 22.01 -1.79 -9.88
N ALA A 70 22.09 -0.46 -9.78
CA ALA A 70 22.96 0.33 -10.64
C ALA A 70 24.44 0.29 -10.21
N PHE A 71 24.72 0.23 -8.90
CA PHE A 71 26.07 0.41 -8.37
C PHE A 71 26.65 -0.85 -7.71
N ILE A 72 25.84 -1.62 -6.98
CA ILE A 72 26.31 -2.79 -6.24
C ILE A 72 26.24 -4.05 -7.09
N ASP A 73 25.15 -4.28 -7.83
CA ASP A 73 25.01 -5.48 -8.65
C ASP A 73 26.16 -5.66 -9.65
N PRO A 74 26.70 -4.63 -10.34
CA PRO A 74 27.87 -4.80 -11.21
C PRO A 74 29.13 -5.25 -10.46
N ILE A 75 29.33 -4.78 -9.22
CA ILE A 75 30.47 -5.17 -8.38
C ILE A 75 30.32 -6.62 -7.93
N VAL A 76 29.11 -7.00 -7.51
CA VAL A 76 28.77 -8.39 -7.16
C VAL A 76 28.95 -9.30 -8.38
N GLN A 77 28.54 -8.86 -9.57
CA GLN A 77 28.70 -9.62 -10.80
C GLN A 77 30.16 -9.85 -11.18
N LEU A 78 31.04 -8.87 -10.91
CA LEU A 78 32.49 -9.00 -11.10
C LEU A 78 33.13 -10.05 -10.19
N ILE A 79 32.60 -10.23 -8.97
CA ILE A 79 33.17 -11.15 -7.98
C ILE A 79 32.57 -12.56 -8.10
N VAL A 80 31.25 -12.65 -8.26
CA VAL A 80 30.49 -13.91 -8.15
C VAL A 80 30.05 -14.44 -9.53
N GLY A 81 30.26 -13.67 -10.60
CA GLY A 81 29.77 -13.99 -11.96
C GLY A 81 28.40 -13.38 -12.24
N THR A 82 27.86 -13.63 -13.44
CA THR A 82 26.58 -12.99 -13.85
C THR A 82 25.45 -13.39 -12.92
N GLN A 83 24.56 -12.43 -12.62
CA GLN A 83 23.34 -12.66 -11.83
C GLN A 83 22.53 -13.82 -12.42
N GLU A 84 22.45 -13.91 -13.75
CA GLU A 84 21.77 -15.01 -14.45
C GLU A 84 22.44 -16.36 -14.21
N GLY A 85 23.78 -16.43 -14.21
CA GLY A 85 24.52 -17.66 -13.91
C GLY A 85 24.27 -18.15 -12.48
N LEU A 86 24.23 -17.22 -11.52
CA LEU A 86 23.85 -17.52 -10.14
C LEU A 86 22.41 -17.98 -10.03
N GLN A 87 21.47 -17.33 -10.72
CA GLN A 87 20.05 -17.67 -10.68
C GLN A 87 19.74 -19.03 -11.31
N MET A 88 20.50 -19.41 -12.34
CA MET A 88 20.42 -20.72 -13.00
C MET A 88 21.10 -21.84 -12.19
N ALA A 89 21.75 -21.54 -11.06
CA ALA A 89 22.30 -22.57 -10.20
C ALA A 89 21.17 -23.46 -9.66
N SER A 90 21.11 -24.68 -10.17
CA SER A 90 20.14 -25.68 -9.77
C SER A 90 20.83 -26.95 -9.28
N PHE A 91 20.14 -27.67 -8.40
CA PHE A 91 20.55 -29.00 -7.96
C PHE A 91 19.46 -29.99 -8.35
N THR A 92 19.82 -30.98 -9.16
CA THR A 92 18.88 -32.02 -9.59
C THR A 92 18.94 -33.20 -8.63
N LEU A 93 17.89 -33.37 -7.83
CA LEU A 93 17.71 -34.56 -7.00
C LEU A 93 16.90 -35.61 -7.77
N ASN A 94 17.47 -36.80 -7.89
CA ASN A 94 16.79 -37.95 -8.46
C ASN A 94 16.45 -38.91 -7.30
N ILE A 95 15.18 -38.98 -6.92
CA ILE A 95 14.72 -39.85 -5.83
C ILE A 95 13.60 -40.73 -6.38
N ALA A 96 13.77 -42.06 -6.30
CA ALA A 96 12.78 -43.06 -6.69
C ALA A 96 12.17 -42.84 -8.10
N GLY A 97 13.01 -42.53 -9.09
CA GLY A 97 12.58 -42.32 -10.48
C GLY A 97 11.93 -40.97 -10.78
N ARG A 98 11.78 -40.07 -9.79
CA ARG A 98 11.33 -38.69 -9.97
C ARG A 98 12.52 -37.73 -9.95
N LYS A 99 12.62 -36.90 -10.98
CA LYS A 99 13.58 -35.80 -11.06
C LYS A 99 12.95 -34.55 -10.44
N GLY A 100 13.56 -34.00 -9.41
CA GLY A 100 13.24 -32.69 -8.85
C GLY A 100 14.41 -31.73 -9.08
N GLU A 101 14.18 -30.67 -9.84
CA GLU A 101 15.18 -29.62 -10.03
C GLU A 101 14.94 -28.49 -9.01
N PHE A 102 15.92 -28.28 -8.14
CA PHE A 102 15.88 -27.23 -7.11
C PHE A 102 16.76 -26.06 -7.53
N MET A 103 16.12 -24.99 -8.04
CA MET A 103 16.79 -23.74 -8.43
C MET A 103 17.08 -22.86 -7.20
N TRP A 104 18.09 -23.22 -6.42
CA TRP A 104 18.50 -22.47 -5.22
C TRP A 104 19.19 -21.14 -5.55
N GLY A 105 19.68 -21.02 -6.78
CA GLY A 105 20.35 -19.83 -7.29
C GLY A 105 19.55 -18.53 -7.15
N GLY A 106 18.27 -18.56 -7.50
CA GLY A 106 17.37 -17.41 -7.38
C GLY A 106 17.22 -16.90 -5.95
N PHE A 107 17.19 -17.81 -4.99
CA PHE A 107 17.11 -17.48 -3.56
C PHE A 107 18.39 -16.78 -3.08
N VAL A 108 19.57 -17.31 -3.43
CA VAL A 108 20.86 -16.71 -3.03
C VAL A 108 21.06 -15.34 -3.67
N SER A 109 20.72 -15.19 -4.95
CA SER A 109 20.74 -13.88 -5.63
C SER A 109 19.82 -12.86 -4.92
N SER A 110 18.63 -13.28 -4.50
CA SER A 110 17.70 -12.43 -3.76
C SER A 110 18.23 -12.05 -2.38
N LEU A 111 18.91 -12.97 -1.69
CA LEU A 111 19.51 -12.73 -0.38
C LEU A 111 20.68 -11.74 -0.47
N ILE A 112 21.53 -11.85 -1.48
CA ILE A 112 22.62 -10.89 -1.74
C ILE A 112 22.02 -9.49 -1.98
N THR A 113 20.98 -9.41 -2.82
CA THR A 113 20.28 -8.14 -3.10
C THR A 113 19.70 -7.54 -1.83
N LEU A 114 19.08 -8.35 -0.95
CA LEU A 114 18.52 -7.89 0.32
C LEU A 114 19.60 -7.31 1.24
N ILE A 115 20.72 -8.00 1.40
CA ILE A 115 21.85 -7.53 2.23
C ILE A 115 22.42 -6.23 1.65
N ALA A 116 22.59 -6.15 0.34
CA ALA A 116 23.08 -4.95 -0.32
C ALA A 116 22.14 -3.74 -0.12
N VAL A 117 20.82 -3.94 -0.29
CA VAL A 117 19.82 -2.90 0.01
C VAL A 117 19.89 -2.46 1.47
N ALA A 118 19.95 -3.41 2.41
CA ALA A 118 20.04 -3.10 3.84
C ALA A 118 21.31 -2.28 4.17
N LEU A 119 22.46 -2.65 3.59
CA LEU A 119 23.72 -1.91 3.75
C LEU A 119 23.63 -0.49 3.20
N VAL A 120 23.02 -0.30 2.03
CA VAL A 120 22.84 1.03 1.43
C VAL A 120 21.90 1.89 2.27
N VAL A 121 20.77 1.34 2.74
CA VAL A 121 19.87 2.07 3.65
C VAL A 121 20.61 2.49 4.91
N TYR A 122 21.35 1.58 5.53
CA TYR A 122 22.17 1.88 6.71
C TYR A 122 23.18 3.00 6.44
N ALA A 123 23.90 2.91 5.33
CA ALA A 123 24.88 3.93 4.94
C ALA A 123 24.23 5.30 4.74
N ILE A 124 23.06 5.38 4.11
CA ILE A 124 22.32 6.64 3.90
C ILE A 124 21.88 7.23 5.24
N VAL A 125 21.26 6.43 6.11
CA VAL A 125 20.78 6.89 7.43
C VAL A 125 21.96 7.40 8.28
N HIS A 126 23.06 6.67 8.26
CA HIS A 126 24.27 7.03 8.99
C HIS A 126 24.96 8.28 8.42
N MET A 127 25.05 8.40 7.09
CA MET A 127 25.63 9.56 6.39
C MET A 127 24.82 10.83 6.65
N LEU A 128 23.49 10.72 6.65
CA LEU A 128 22.59 11.84 6.96
C LEU A 128 22.59 12.21 8.45
N LYS A 129 23.34 11.47 9.30
CA LYS A 129 23.43 11.68 10.76
C LYS A 129 22.06 11.72 11.44
N LEU A 130 21.04 11.05 10.89
CA LEU A 130 19.72 10.97 11.52
C LEU A 130 19.80 10.24 12.87
N ASP A 131 20.78 9.34 13.03
CA ASP A 131 21.16 8.70 14.31
C ASP A 131 21.58 9.71 15.40
N LYS A 132 21.99 10.93 15.02
CA LYS A 132 22.42 12.00 15.94
C LYS A 132 21.34 13.05 16.18
N ILE A 133 20.20 12.97 15.49
CA ILE A 133 19.07 13.90 15.67
C ILE A 133 18.19 13.49 16.85
N ASP A 134 18.40 12.30 17.42
CA ASP A 134 17.99 11.96 18.78
C ASP A 134 18.77 12.82 19.80
N LYS A 135 18.42 14.10 19.89
CA LYS A 135 18.70 14.89 21.08
C LYS A 135 17.94 14.23 22.22
N LYS A 136 18.70 13.75 23.22
CA LYS A 136 18.23 13.29 24.53
C LYS A 136 16.89 13.94 24.90
N LYS A 137 15.89 13.11 25.20
CA LYS A 137 14.86 13.50 26.17
C LYS A 137 15.63 13.91 27.43
N GLU A 138 15.75 15.20 27.65
CA GLU A 138 16.09 15.74 28.95
C GLU A 138 14.97 15.29 29.88
N SER A 139 15.28 14.24 30.65
CA SER A 139 14.55 13.85 31.85
C SER A 139 14.83 14.85 32.96
#